data_AF-A0A6M1LPU6-F1
#
_entry.id   AF-A0A6M1LPU6-F1
#
_cell.length_a   1.000
_cell.length_b   1.000
_cell.length_c   1.000
_cell.angle_alpha   90.00
_cell.angle_beta   90.00
_cell.angle_gamma   90.00
#
_symmetry.space_group_name_H-M   'P 1'
#
loop_
_entity.id
_entity.type
_entity.pdbx_description
1 polymer ?
#
loop_
_entity_poly.entity_id
_entity_poly.type
_entity_poly.pdbx_seq_one_letter_code
_entity_poly.pdbx_strand_id
1 'polypeptide(L)'
;MDITRAGSVPSTTGPAEYFTGTVRIDPLFSPPEPARAAGALVTFEPGARTAWHTHPYGQTVIVTSGCGWAQREGGKVEVIRPGDVVWFPPGEKHWHGATATTAMSHIAVQEKRDGSPVTWLEHVSDADYRGP
;
A
#
# COMPACT_ATOMS: atom_id res chain seq x y z
N MET A 1 28.06 -5.15 2.03
CA MET A 1 26.89 -6.03 1.79
C MET A 1 26.18 -6.13 3.11
N ASP A 2 24.95 -5.63 3.17
CA ASP A 2 24.18 -5.58 4.40
C ASP A 2 22.99 -6.52 4.26
N ILE A 3 22.74 -7.35 5.29
CA ILE A 3 21.64 -8.30 5.31
C ILE A 3 20.74 -7.94 6.48
N THR A 4 19.57 -7.39 6.19
CA THR A 4 18.48 -7.31 7.16
C THR A 4 17.86 -8.69 7.30
N ARG A 5 18.01 -9.31 8.48
CA ARG A 5 17.54 -10.67 8.70
C ARG A 5 16.03 -10.68 8.94
N ALA A 6 15.34 -11.70 8.43
CA ALA A 6 13.92 -11.88 8.70
C ALA A 6 13.68 -11.91 10.22
N GLY A 7 12.71 -11.12 10.69
CA GLY A 7 12.39 -10.95 12.11
C GLY A 7 13.26 -9.96 12.89
N SER A 8 14.29 -9.35 12.27
CA SER A 8 15.12 -8.35 12.96
C SER A 8 14.52 -6.94 12.97
N VAL A 9 13.51 -6.69 12.13
CA VAL A 9 12.80 -5.41 12.05
C VAL A 9 11.38 -5.64 12.60
N PRO A 10 10.98 -4.91 13.66
CA PRO A 10 9.65 -5.08 14.22
C PRO A 10 8.58 -4.54 13.26
N SER A 11 7.42 -5.20 13.25
CA SER A 11 6.23 -4.68 12.60
C SER A 11 5.72 -3.43 13.32
N THR A 12 5.01 -2.58 12.59
CA THR A 12 4.29 -1.43 13.16
C THR A 12 2.82 -1.45 12.72
N THR A 13 1.97 -0.79 13.49
CA THR A 13 0.57 -0.57 13.10
C THR A 13 0.49 0.62 12.14
N GLY A 14 -0.32 0.50 11.09
CA GLY A 14 -0.64 1.61 10.20
C GLY A 14 -1.27 2.78 10.96
N PRO A 15 -0.76 4.02 10.82
CA PRO A 15 -1.34 5.18 11.51
C PRO A 15 -2.80 5.41 11.12
N ALA A 16 -3.66 5.68 12.11
CA ALA A 16 -5.10 5.89 11.87
C ALA A 16 -5.42 7.07 10.94
N GLU A 17 -4.47 8.00 10.75
CA GLU A 17 -4.58 9.12 9.80
C GLU A 17 -4.52 8.65 8.33
N TYR A 18 -3.85 7.51 8.05
CA TYR A 18 -3.56 7.05 6.69
C TYR A 18 -4.29 5.76 6.33
N PHE A 19 -4.94 5.13 7.30
CA PHE A 19 -5.57 3.83 7.14
C PHE A 19 -6.91 3.80 7.84
N THR A 20 -7.90 3.18 7.19
CA THR A 20 -9.13 2.76 7.85
C THR A 20 -9.03 1.27 8.15
N GLY A 21 -9.44 0.85 9.35
CA GLY A 21 -9.34 -0.55 9.81
C GLY A 21 -7.95 -0.91 10.34
N THR A 22 -7.71 -2.20 10.53
CA THR A 22 -6.45 -2.72 11.08
C THR A 22 -5.45 -3.03 9.97
N VAL A 23 -4.31 -2.36 10.02
CA VAL A 23 -3.22 -2.52 9.05
C VAL A 23 -1.90 -2.74 9.80
N ARG A 24 -1.12 -3.71 9.34
CA ARG A 24 0.23 -4.00 9.84
C ARG A 24 1.24 -3.72 8.73
N ILE A 25 2.31 -3.03 9.07
CA ILE A 25 3.40 -2.67 8.16
C ILE A 25 4.67 -3.39 8.62
N ASP A 26 5.27 -4.15 7.72
CA ASP A 26 6.57 -4.79 7.88
C ASP A 26 7.59 -4.07 6.97
N PRO A 27 8.46 -3.19 7.52
CA PRO A 27 9.45 -2.50 6.71
C PRO A 27 10.44 -3.48 6.08
N LEU A 28 10.74 -3.33 4.79
CA LEU A 28 11.68 -4.20 4.07
C LEU A 28 12.98 -3.48 3.73
N PHE A 29 12.91 -2.33 3.06
CA PHE A 29 14.09 -1.56 2.69
C PHE A 29 13.81 -0.07 2.52
N SER A 30 14.81 0.74 2.82
CA SER A 30 14.86 2.19 2.54
C SER A 30 16.33 2.63 2.59
N PRO A 31 17.15 2.25 1.59
CA PRO A 31 18.55 2.66 1.53
C PRO A 31 18.70 4.18 1.61
N PRO A 32 19.85 4.68 2.12
CA PRO A 32 20.13 6.10 2.16
C PRO A 32 20.34 6.67 0.75
N GLU A 33 20.37 7.99 0.66
CA GLU A 33 20.76 8.68 -0.57
C GLU A 33 22.11 8.16 -1.10
N PRO A 34 22.29 8.10 -2.44
CA PRO A 34 21.43 8.65 -3.49
C PRO A 34 20.30 7.71 -3.96
N ALA A 35 20.10 6.55 -3.33
CA ALA A 35 18.99 5.66 -3.67
C ALA A 35 17.65 6.27 -3.22
N ARG A 36 16.60 6.06 -4.01
CA ARG A 36 15.27 6.64 -3.75
C ARG A 36 14.19 5.62 -3.41
N ALA A 37 14.38 4.37 -3.84
CA ALA A 37 13.39 3.33 -3.66
C ALA A 37 13.26 2.93 -2.19
N ALA A 38 12.03 2.73 -1.75
CA ALA A 38 11.69 2.14 -0.47
C ALA A 38 10.59 1.11 -0.66
N GLY A 39 10.50 0.15 0.25
CA GLY A 39 9.44 -0.84 0.23
C GLY A 39 9.13 -1.45 1.57
N ALA A 40 7.89 -1.92 1.68
CA ALA A 40 7.34 -2.58 2.84
C ALA A 40 6.38 -3.69 2.40
N LEU A 41 6.26 -4.73 3.22
CA LEU A 41 5.14 -5.65 3.15
C LEU A 41 4.02 -5.06 4.02
N VAL A 42 2.84 -4.89 3.45
CA VAL A 42 1.68 -4.34 4.15
C VAL A 42 0.59 -5.40 4.18
N THR A 43 0.03 -5.64 5.36
CA THR A 43 -1.08 -6.57 5.59
C THR A 43 -2.30 -5.81 6.06
N PHE A 44 -3.41 -6.00 5.35
CA PHE A 44 -4.71 -5.42 5.64
C PHE A 44 -5.65 -6.51 6.14
N GLU A 45 -6.24 -6.31 7.32
CA GLU A 45 -7.35 -7.14 7.79
C GLU A 45 -8.62 -6.89 6.96
N PRO A 46 -9.64 -7.78 7.00
CA PRO A 46 -10.90 -7.57 6.29
C PRO A 46 -11.49 -6.17 6.52
N GLY A 47 -11.82 -5.46 5.44
CA GLY A 47 -12.34 -4.10 5.49
C GLY A 47 -11.28 -3.00 5.62
N ALA A 48 -10.01 -3.34 5.86
CA ALA A 48 -8.95 -2.36 6.00
C ALA A 48 -8.39 -1.90 4.65
N ARG A 49 -8.10 -0.60 4.54
CA ARG A 49 -7.61 0.04 3.31
C ARG A 49 -6.82 1.31 3.63
N THR A 50 -5.98 1.73 2.68
CA THR A 50 -5.36 3.05 2.73
C THR A 50 -6.41 4.16 2.65
N ALA A 51 -6.08 5.35 3.12
CA ALA A 51 -6.70 6.57 2.64
C ALA A 51 -6.40 6.77 1.13
N TRP A 52 -7.12 7.68 0.49
CA TRP A 52 -6.72 8.15 -0.83
C TRP A 52 -5.33 8.77 -0.74
N HIS A 53 -4.48 8.53 -1.74
CA HIS A 53 -3.13 9.07 -1.77
C HIS A 53 -2.56 9.11 -3.19
N THR A 54 -1.41 9.77 -3.33
CA THR A 54 -0.63 9.81 -4.56
C THR A 54 0.86 9.55 -4.27
N HIS A 55 1.58 9.07 -5.29
CA HIS A 55 3.03 8.88 -5.24
C HIS A 55 3.72 9.76 -6.29
N PRO A 56 4.81 10.49 -5.95
CA PRO A 56 5.43 11.46 -6.86
C PRO A 56 6.13 10.81 -8.06
N TYR A 57 6.53 9.54 -7.93
CA TYR A 57 7.13 8.74 -9.00
C TYR A 57 6.36 7.43 -9.24
N GLY A 58 5.11 7.36 -8.79
CA GLY A 58 4.25 6.18 -8.88
C GLY A 58 4.58 5.11 -7.83
N GLN A 59 3.82 4.02 -7.88
CA GLN A 59 3.97 2.88 -6.97
C GLN A 59 3.71 1.58 -7.70
N THR A 60 4.55 0.58 -7.42
CA THR A 60 4.32 -0.81 -7.79
C THR A 60 3.87 -1.60 -6.55
N VAL A 61 2.79 -2.35 -6.70
CA VAL A 61 2.25 -3.25 -5.68
C VAL A 61 2.33 -4.69 -6.19
N ILE A 62 2.91 -5.60 -5.41
CA ILE A 62 3.03 -7.03 -5.72
C ILE A 62 2.25 -7.80 -4.66
N VAL A 63 1.12 -8.39 -5.01
CA VAL A 63 0.29 -9.11 -4.04
C VAL A 63 0.92 -10.46 -3.70
N THR A 64 1.00 -10.76 -2.41
CA THR A 64 1.69 -11.95 -1.88
C THR A 64 0.75 -12.94 -1.21
N SER A 65 -0.38 -12.49 -0.64
CA SER A 65 -1.37 -13.36 0.00
C SER A 65 -2.77 -12.74 0.00
N GLY A 66 -3.79 -13.59 0.12
CA GLY A 66 -5.17 -13.15 0.34
C GLY A 66 -5.90 -12.69 -0.91
N CYS A 67 -6.82 -11.74 -0.76
CA CYS A 67 -7.57 -11.13 -1.85
C CYS A 67 -7.94 -9.70 -1.45
N GLY A 68 -7.67 -8.74 -2.33
CA GLY A 68 -7.83 -7.32 -2.04
C GLY A 68 -8.55 -6.55 -3.13
N TRP A 69 -8.76 -5.27 -2.85
CA TRP A 69 -9.30 -4.29 -3.78
C TRP A 69 -8.32 -3.15 -3.99
N ALA A 70 -8.34 -2.60 -5.20
CA ALA A 70 -7.61 -1.40 -5.56
C ALA A 70 -8.47 -0.53 -6.48
N GLN A 71 -8.34 0.78 -6.36
CA GLN A 71 -9.07 1.72 -7.20
C GLN A 71 -8.27 3.00 -7.37
N ARG A 72 -8.24 3.51 -8.60
CA ARG A 72 -7.88 4.89 -8.91
C ARG A 72 -9.13 5.77 -9.00
N GLU A 73 -8.99 7.06 -8.71
CA GLU A 73 -10.11 8.00 -8.76
C GLU A 73 -10.81 7.98 -10.12
N GLY A 74 -12.15 7.91 -10.11
CA GLY A 74 -12.97 7.79 -11.32
C GLY A 74 -12.92 6.42 -12.03
N GLY A 75 -12.06 5.50 -11.58
CA GLY A 75 -12.00 4.12 -12.06
C GLY A 75 -12.97 3.18 -11.34
N LYS A 76 -13.13 1.97 -11.89
CA LYS A 76 -13.81 0.88 -11.19
C LYS A 76 -12.90 0.29 -10.10
N VAL A 77 -13.51 -0.30 -9.08
CA VAL A 77 -12.77 -1.11 -8.08
C VAL A 77 -12.35 -2.42 -8.74
N GLU A 78 -11.06 -2.73 -8.67
CA GLU A 78 -10.46 -3.94 -9.23
C GLU A 78 -10.14 -4.94 -8.12
N VAL A 79 -10.32 -6.24 -8.39
CA VAL A 79 -9.87 -7.30 -7.49
C VAL A 79 -8.41 -7.64 -7.78
N ILE A 80 -7.59 -7.70 -6.75
CA ILE A 80 -6.16 -8.04 -6.83
C ILE A 80 -5.85 -9.29 -5.98
N ARG A 81 -5.05 -10.20 -6.52
CA ARG A 81 -4.76 -11.55 -5.96
C ARG A 81 -3.27 -11.88 -6.00
N PRO A 82 -2.79 -12.87 -5.22
CA PRO A 82 -1.39 -13.25 -5.19
C PRO A 82 -0.82 -13.52 -6.58
N GLY A 83 0.31 -12.88 -6.89
CA GLY A 83 0.93 -12.90 -8.21
C GLY A 83 0.58 -11.71 -9.10
N ASP A 84 -0.49 -10.96 -8.81
CA ASP A 84 -0.81 -9.74 -9.53
C ASP A 84 0.19 -8.63 -9.20
N VAL A 85 0.52 -7.83 -10.22
CA VAL A 85 1.35 -6.63 -10.11
C VAL A 85 0.52 -5.44 -10.54
N VAL A 86 0.35 -4.48 -9.63
CA VAL A 86 -0.40 -3.25 -9.87
C VAL A 86 0.58 -2.09 -10.01
N TRP A 87 0.37 -1.25 -11.02
CA TRP A 87 1.13 -0.03 -11.23
C TRP A 87 0.20 1.17 -11.13
N PHE A 88 0.52 2.09 -10.21
CA PHE A 88 -0.09 3.40 -10.10
C PHE A 88 0.89 4.45 -10.66
N PRO A 89 0.55 5.14 -11.76
CA PRO A 89 1.39 6.19 -12.33
C PRO A 89 1.66 7.35 -11.36
N PRO A 90 2.71 8.15 -11.61
CA PRO A 90 3.01 9.35 -10.83
C PRO A 90 1.79 10.28 -10.70
N GLY A 91 1.47 10.68 -9.47
CA GLY A 91 0.38 11.60 -9.18
C GLY A 91 -1.04 11.03 -9.33
N GLU A 92 -1.21 9.75 -9.72
CA GLU A 92 -2.54 9.15 -9.79
C GLU A 92 -3.10 8.98 -8.37
N LYS A 93 -4.29 9.53 -8.12
CA LYS A 93 -4.99 9.37 -6.84
C LYS A 93 -5.61 7.99 -6.78
N HIS A 94 -5.24 7.21 -5.77
CA HIS A 94 -5.69 5.83 -5.62
C HIS A 94 -5.78 5.40 -4.15
N TRP A 95 -6.41 4.25 -3.94
CA TRP A 95 -6.36 3.48 -2.71
C TRP A 95 -6.24 1.99 -3.01
N HIS A 96 -5.79 1.22 -2.02
CA HIS A 96 -5.79 -0.24 -2.05
C HIS A 96 -5.95 -0.79 -0.63
N GLY A 97 -6.38 -2.05 -0.55
CA GLY A 97 -6.63 -2.71 0.72
C GLY A 97 -7.17 -4.13 0.58
N ALA A 98 -7.63 -4.67 1.70
CA ALA A 98 -8.35 -5.93 1.77
C ALA A 98 -9.71 -5.84 1.05
N THR A 99 -10.36 -6.98 0.82
CA THR A 99 -11.82 -6.96 0.56
C THR A 99 -12.58 -6.82 1.88
N ALA A 100 -13.91 -6.68 1.81
CA ALA A 100 -14.76 -6.63 2.99
C ALA A 100 -14.65 -7.87 3.91
N THR A 101 -14.26 -9.03 3.38
CA THR A 101 -14.28 -10.30 4.13
C THR A 101 -12.97 -11.08 4.11
N THR A 102 -11.99 -10.68 3.29
CA THR A 102 -10.70 -11.38 3.18
C THR A 102 -9.55 -10.42 3.38
N ALA A 103 -8.63 -10.80 4.27
CA ALA A 103 -7.35 -10.11 4.41
C ALA A 103 -6.53 -10.17 3.10
N MET A 104 -5.57 -9.26 2.97
CA MET A 104 -4.63 -9.22 1.85
C MET A 104 -3.27 -8.71 2.30
N SER A 105 -2.18 -9.28 1.76
CA SER A 105 -0.85 -8.71 1.91
C SER A 105 -0.18 -8.46 0.58
N HIS A 106 0.53 -7.34 0.48
CA HIS A 106 1.32 -7.01 -0.70
C HIS A 106 2.63 -6.33 -0.33
N ILE A 107 3.61 -6.44 -1.23
CA ILE A 107 4.82 -5.63 -1.19
C ILE A 107 4.51 -4.34 -1.95
N ALA A 108 4.71 -3.19 -1.29
CA ALA A 108 4.66 -1.88 -1.92
C ALA A 108 6.09 -1.40 -2.20
N VAL A 109 6.33 -0.89 -3.41
CA VAL A 109 7.59 -0.28 -3.83
C VAL A 109 7.33 1.06 -4.47
N GLN A 110 8.00 2.10 -3.97
CA GLN A 110 7.87 3.47 -4.46
C GLN A 110 9.16 4.26 -4.23
N GLU A 111 9.35 5.34 -4.98
CA GLU A 111 10.49 6.24 -4.85
C GLU A 111 10.13 7.53 -4.10
N LYS A 112 11.09 8.04 -3.32
CA LYS A 112 10.97 9.32 -2.60
C LYS A 112 11.30 10.51 -3.49
N ARG A 113 10.53 11.60 -3.33
CA ARG A 113 10.88 12.95 -3.78
C ARG A 113 10.98 13.85 -2.55
N ASP A 114 12.10 14.55 -2.39
CA ASP A 114 12.34 15.47 -1.26
C ASP A 114 12.06 14.84 0.11
N GLY A 115 12.52 13.60 0.31
CA GLY A 115 12.37 12.84 1.56
C GLY A 115 11.04 12.12 1.74
N SER A 116 10.00 12.43 0.96
CA SER A 116 8.69 11.77 1.06
C SER A 116 8.34 10.92 -0.17
N PRO A 117 7.85 9.68 0.00
CA PRO A 117 7.37 8.87 -1.11
C PRO A 117 5.88 9.05 -1.38
N VAL A 118 5.12 9.77 -0.55
CA VAL A 118 3.64 9.76 -0.60
C VAL A 118 3.05 11.12 -0.23
N THR A 119 1.91 11.45 -0.82
CA THR A 119 1.03 12.53 -0.37
C THR A 119 -0.32 11.91 -0.02
N TRP A 120 -0.63 11.92 1.27
CA TRP A 120 -1.89 11.43 1.83
C TRP A 120 -3.02 12.44 1.65
N LEU A 121 -4.22 11.93 1.43
CA LEU A 121 -5.45 12.70 1.23
C LEU A 121 -6.54 12.18 2.20
N GLU A 122 -7.81 12.38 1.88
CA GLU A 122 -8.93 11.93 2.69
C GLU A 122 -9.08 10.40 2.75
N HIS A 123 -9.72 9.90 3.82
CA HIS A 123 -10.08 8.50 3.91
C HIS A 123 -11.07 8.07 2.81
N VAL A 124 -10.97 6.81 2.40
CA VAL A 124 -11.94 6.19 1.49
C VAL A 124 -13.25 5.97 2.25
N SER A 125 -14.31 6.62 1.79
CA SER A 125 -15.64 6.48 2.38
C SER A 125 -16.18 5.05 2.20
N ASP A 126 -17.10 4.62 3.07
CA ASP A 126 -17.77 3.32 2.88
C ASP A 126 -18.63 3.29 1.59
N ALA A 127 -18.99 4.44 1.05
CA ALA A 127 -19.69 4.54 -0.23
C ALA A 127 -18.75 4.28 -1.42
N ASP A 128 -17.49 4.70 -1.33
CA ASP A 128 -16.46 4.41 -2.34
C ASP A 128 -15.89 3.00 -2.18
N TYR A 129 -15.87 2.49 -0.95
CA TYR A 129 -15.46 1.12 -0.63
C TYR A 129 -16.57 0.10 -0.94
N ARG A 130 -16.97 0.03 -2.22
CA ARG A 130 -17.91 -0.96 -2.74
C ARG A 130 -17.18 -1.87 -3.71
N GLY A 131 -17.12 -3.15 -3.36
CA GLY A 131 -16.55 -4.17 -4.25
C GLY A 131 -17.22 -4.20 -5.63
N PRO A 132 -16.56 -4.79 -6.63
CA PRO A 132 -17.12 -4.96 -7.97
C PRO A 132 -18.32 -5.92 -8.01
#